data_AF-A0A4S2H5X3-F1
#
_entry.id   AF-A0A4S2H5X3-F1
#
_cell.length_a   1.000
_cell.length_b   1.000
_cell.length_c   1.000
_cell.angle_alpha   90.00
_cell.angle_beta   90.00
_cell.angle_gamma   90.00
#
_symmetry.space_group_name_H-M   'P 1'
#
loop_
_entity.id
_entity.type
_entity.pdbx_description
1 polymer ?
#
loop_
_entity_poly.entity_id
_entity_poly.type
_entity_poly.pdbx_seq_one_letter_code
_entity_poly.pdbx_strand_id
1 'polypeptide(L)'
;DPAPVTESALLANAQAFDRLRVSDVMVPRADITAVDVETPLHELAVIFSNAAHSRLPIYRDTLDAPIGVAHIKDVITHLTGDEHGNRSTNWAELQLLPQIRRPL
;
A
#
# COMPACT_ATOMS: atom_id res chain seq x y z
N ASP A 1 0.65 -22.12 19.82
CA ASP A 1 1.19 -21.00 20.60
C ASP A 1 2.68 -20.91 20.31
N PRO A 2 3.22 -19.82 19.74
CA PRO A 2 4.66 -19.68 19.58
C PRO A 2 5.33 -19.67 20.96
N ALA A 3 6.49 -20.31 21.07
CA ALA A 3 7.25 -20.32 22.32
C ALA A 3 7.55 -18.89 22.81
N PRO A 4 7.58 -18.64 24.13
CA PRO A 4 7.86 -17.30 24.65
C PRO A 4 9.23 -16.83 24.17
N VAL A 5 9.27 -15.64 23.59
CA VAL A 5 10.51 -15.05 23.08
C VAL A 5 11.38 -14.72 24.28
N THR A 6 12.57 -15.32 24.34
CA THR A 6 13.52 -15.07 25.42
C THR A 6 14.25 -13.75 25.20
N GLU A 7 14.72 -13.13 26.29
CA GLU A 7 15.55 -11.92 26.22
C GLU A 7 16.78 -12.12 25.33
N SER A 8 17.43 -13.28 25.44
CA SER A 8 18.57 -13.64 24.58
C SER A 8 18.19 -13.72 23.10
N ALA A 9 16.99 -14.21 22.77
CA ALA A 9 16.50 -14.25 21.39
C ALA A 9 16.19 -12.85 20.84
N LEU A 10 15.62 -11.96 21.66
CA LEU A 10 15.41 -10.56 21.29
C LEU A 10 16.74 -9.84 21.03
N LEU A 11 17.74 -10.05 21.89
CA LEU A 11 19.06 -9.45 21.73
C LEU A 11 19.76 -9.95 20.46
N ALA A 12 19.67 -11.25 20.17
CA ALA A 12 20.20 -11.84 18.94
C ALA A 12 19.50 -11.28 17.69
N ASN A 13 18.18 -11.14 17.72
CA ASN A 13 17.41 -10.55 16.61
C ASN A 13 17.77 -9.08 16.38
N ALA A 14 17.99 -8.29 17.43
CA ALA A 14 18.43 -6.90 17.31
C ALA A 14 19.81 -6.79 16.64
N GLN A 15 20.77 -7.64 17.03
CA GLN A 15 22.08 -7.71 16.37
C GLN A 15 22.03 -8.23 14.93
N ALA A 16 21.09 -9.12 14.62
CA ALA A 16 20.85 -9.56 13.25
C ALA A 16 20.26 -8.43 12.41
N PHE A 17 19.28 -7.70 12.95
CA PHE A 17 18.62 -6.58 12.30
C PHE A 17 19.60 -5.45 11.94
N ASP A 18 20.54 -5.12 12.84
CA ASP A 18 21.58 -4.10 12.61
C ASP A 18 22.46 -4.40 11.37
N ARG A 19 22.55 -5.67 10.97
CA ARG A 19 23.34 -6.12 9.82
C ARG A 19 22.53 -6.33 8.55
N LEU A 20 21.20 -6.28 8.61
CA LEU A 20 20.34 -6.46 7.45
C LEU A 20 20.43 -5.26 6.52
N ARG A 21 20.54 -5.54 5.22
CA ARG A 21 20.43 -4.55 4.15
C ARG A 21 18.99 -4.50 3.65
N VAL A 22 18.59 -3.39 3.04
CA VAL A 22 17.28 -3.25 2.40
C VAL A 22 17.03 -4.37 1.38
N SER A 23 18.05 -4.74 0.62
CA SER A 23 18.00 -5.84 -0.36
C SER A 23 17.64 -7.20 0.25
N ASP A 24 17.93 -7.40 1.53
CA ASP A 24 17.73 -8.68 2.21
C ASP A 24 16.27 -8.88 2.64
N VAL A 25 15.47 -7.80 2.65
CA VAL A 25 14.09 -7.79 3.17
C VAL A 25 13.07 -7.21 2.19
N MET A 26 13.50 -6.52 1.13
CA MET A 26 12.60 -5.92 0.14
C MET A 26 11.85 -6.97 -0.68
N VAL A 27 10.68 -6.61 -1.19
CA VAL A 27 9.97 -7.41 -2.20
C VAL A 27 10.75 -7.30 -3.53
N PRO A 28 11.12 -8.42 -4.19
CA PRO A 28 11.79 -8.38 -5.48
C PRO A 28 10.95 -7.62 -6.51
N ARG A 29 11.60 -6.86 -7.38
CA ARG A 29 10.92 -5.98 -8.34
C ARG A 29 9.88 -6.71 -9.20
N ALA A 30 10.19 -7.93 -9.63
CA ALA A 30 9.29 -8.74 -10.45
C ALA A 30 8.00 -9.14 -9.73
N ASP A 31 8.00 -9.11 -8.40
CA ASP A 31 6.89 -9.51 -7.54
C ASP A 31 6.14 -8.31 -6.96
N ILE A 32 6.47 -7.08 -7.37
CA ILE A 32 5.80 -5.87 -6.89
C ILE A 32 4.43 -5.74 -7.54
N THR A 33 3.37 -5.83 -6.73
CA THR A 33 2.03 -5.35 -7.10
C THR A 33 1.99 -3.83 -6.95
N ALA A 34 1.86 -3.11 -8.05
CA ALA A 34 1.77 -1.66 -8.11
C ALA A 34 0.68 -1.23 -9.09
N VAL A 35 0.27 0.04 -9.01
CA VAL A 35 -0.84 0.58 -9.78
C VAL A 35 -0.40 1.79 -10.61
N ASP A 36 -0.89 1.88 -11.85
CA ASP A 36 -0.65 3.04 -12.70
C ASP A 36 -1.49 4.23 -12.20
N VAL A 37 -0.95 5.44 -12.28
CA VAL A 37 -1.62 6.67 -11.84
C VAL A 37 -2.96 6.94 -12.54
N GLU A 38 -3.14 6.43 -13.76
CA GLU A 38 -4.37 6.61 -14.52
C GLU A 38 -5.42 5.51 -14.20
N THR A 39 -5.09 4.52 -13.36
CA THR A 39 -6.03 3.45 -12.96
C THR A 39 -7.26 4.03 -12.25
N PRO A 40 -8.49 3.73 -12.71
CA PRO A 40 -9.71 4.17 -12.07
C PRO A 40 -9.86 3.65 -10.63
N LEU A 41 -10.52 4.41 -9.76
CA LEU A 41 -10.69 4.04 -8.35
C LEU A 41 -11.41 2.68 -8.14
N HIS A 42 -12.38 2.33 -9.00
CA HIS A 42 -13.06 1.04 -8.89
C HIS A 42 -12.13 -0.13 -9.23
N GLU A 43 -11.24 0.01 -10.21
CA GLU A 43 -10.22 -0.99 -10.53
C GLU A 43 -9.20 -1.09 -9.39
N LEU A 44 -8.77 0.04 -8.82
CA LEU A 44 -7.93 0.04 -7.62
C LEU A 44 -8.58 -0.71 -6.46
N ALA A 45 -9.89 -0.55 -6.25
CA ALA A 45 -10.63 -1.27 -5.21
C ALA A 45 -10.61 -2.79 -5.45
N VAL A 46 -10.75 -3.23 -6.70
CA VAL A 46 -10.62 -4.65 -7.09
C VAL A 46 -9.20 -5.16 -6.86
N ILE A 47 -8.18 -4.36 -7.20
CA ILE A 47 -6.78 -4.72 -6.93
C ILE A 47 -6.57 -4.89 -5.42
N PHE A 48 -7.05 -3.96 -4.58
CA PHE A 48 -6.97 -4.08 -3.13
C PHE A 48 -7.75 -5.26 -2.56
N SER A 49 -8.92 -5.63 -3.13
CA SER A 49 -9.66 -6.79 -2.65
C SER A 49 -8.93 -8.11 -2.93
N ASN A 50 -8.08 -8.14 -3.96
CA ASN A 50 -7.30 -9.31 -4.34
C ASN A 50 -5.87 -9.30 -3.75
N ALA A 51 -5.35 -8.12 -3.40
CA ALA A 51 -4.03 -7.95 -2.81
C ALA A 51 -4.08 -8.19 -1.28
N ALA A 52 -3.11 -8.93 -0.75
CA ALA A 52 -2.94 -9.11 0.70
C ALA A 52 -2.24 -7.90 1.38
N HIS A 53 -2.24 -6.72 0.74
CA HIS A 53 -1.46 -5.56 1.15
C HIS A 53 -2.30 -4.32 1.35
N SER A 54 -2.04 -3.60 2.44
CA SER A 54 -2.73 -2.34 2.74
C SER A 54 -2.23 -1.14 1.93
N ARG A 55 -1.08 -1.29 1.25
CA ARG A 55 -0.40 -0.24 0.49
C ARG A 55 0.10 -0.78 -0.84
N LEU A 56 -0.05 0.02 -1.89
CA LEU A 56 0.44 -0.28 -3.23
C LEU A 56 1.22 0.92 -3.77
N PRO A 57 2.42 0.73 -4.35
CA PRO A 57 3.11 1.81 -5.05
C PRO A 57 2.28 2.31 -6.23
N ILE A 58 2.25 3.63 -6.42
CA ILE A 58 1.66 4.28 -7.60
C ILE A 58 2.82 4.72 -8.49
N TYR A 59 2.76 4.37 -9.77
CA TYR A 59 3.76 4.76 -10.76
C TYR A 59 3.14 5.48 -11.95
N ARG A 60 3.98 6.13 -12.75
CA ARG A 60 3.61 6.69 -14.06
C ARG A 60 4.50 6.06 -15.12
N ASP A 61 3.91 5.53 -16.18
CA ASP A 61 4.59 4.88 -17.33
C ASP A 61 5.35 3.59 -16.98
N THR A 62 6.24 3.63 -15.98
CA THR A 62 7.06 2.51 -15.54
C THR A 62 7.24 2.49 -14.02
N LEU A 63 7.56 1.33 -13.45
CA LEU A 63 7.90 1.18 -12.03
C LEU A 63 9.19 1.92 -11.62
N ASP A 64 9.96 2.47 -12.55
CA ASP A 64 11.13 3.31 -12.27
C ASP A 64 10.75 4.77 -11.99
N ALA A 65 9.49 5.14 -12.23
CA ALA A 65 8.94 6.46 -11.91
C ALA A 65 7.82 6.33 -10.86
N PRO A 66 8.12 5.93 -9.61
CA PRO A 66 7.15 5.93 -8.53
C PRO A 66 6.78 7.37 -8.16
N ILE A 67 5.50 7.66 -8.02
CA ILE A 67 4.98 9.01 -7.72
C ILE A 67 4.29 9.09 -6.35
N GLY A 68 4.07 7.94 -5.70
CA GLY A 68 3.43 7.88 -4.39
C GLY A 68 3.01 6.46 -4.00
N VAL A 69 2.15 6.39 -2.98
CA VAL A 69 1.58 5.14 -2.47
C VAL A 69 0.08 5.31 -2.28
N ALA A 70 -0.70 4.33 -2.75
CA ALA A 70 -2.12 4.21 -2.46
C ALA A 70 -2.31 3.43 -1.16
N HIS A 71 -3.21 3.89 -0.28
CA HIS A 71 -3.57 3.18 0.94
C HIS A 71 -5.04 2.72 0.88
N ILE A 72 -5.31 1.48 1.30
CA ILE A 72 -6.68 0.90 1.25
C ILE A 72 -7.72 1.76 2.00
N LYS A 73 -7.34 2.36 3.13
CA LYS A 73 -8.19 3.30 3.88
C LYS A 73 -8.72 4.45 3.01
N ASP A 74 -7.92 4.97 2.09
CA ASP A 74 -8.33 6.11 1.27
C ASP A 74 -9.44 5.66 0.28
N VAL A 75 -9.35 4.42 -0.24
CA VAL A 75 -10.44 3.78 -1.01
C VAL A 75 -11.71 3.61 -0.17
N ILE A 76 -11.56 3.12 1.07
CA ILE A 76 -12.69 2.92 1.98
C ILE A 76 -13.39 4.25 2.30
N THR A 77 -12.63 5.32 2.53
CA THR A 77 -13.20 6.66 2.78
C THR A 77 -14.10 7.14 1.63
N HIS A 78 -13.74 6.84 0.37
CA HIS A 78 -14.59 7.18 -0.77
C HIS A 78 -15.84 6.30 -0.89
N LEU A 79 -15.79 5.05 -0.39
CA LEU A 79 -16.94 4.14 -0.38
C LEU A 79 -17.96 4.48 0.71
N THR A 80 -17.49 4.86 1.91
CA THR A 80 -18.36 5.07 3.07
C THR A 80 -19.03 6.43 3.09
N GLY A 81 -18.52 7.40 2.33
CA GLY A 81 -18.88 8.82 2.48
C GLY A 81 -18.25 9.43 3.73
N ASP A 82 -18.46 10.72 3.93
CA ASP A 82 -18.03 11.43 5.14
C ASP A 82 -18.90 11.08 6.37
N GLU A 83 -18.54 11.62 7.53
CA GLU A 83 -19.31 11.48 8.79
C GLU A 83 -20.75 12.01 8.71
N HIS A 84 -21.09 12.75 7.64
CA HIS A 84 -22.42 13.27 7.35
C HIS A 84 -23.20 12.39 6.35
N GLY A 85 -22.65 11.26 5.92
CA GLY A 85 -23.28 10.34 4.98
C GLY A 85 -23.34 10.86 3.55
N ASN A 86 -22.56 11.88 3.21
CA ASN A 86 -22.49 12.40 1.86
C ASN A 86 -21.71 11.42 0.97
N ARG A 87 -22.44 10.70 0.11
CA ARG A 87 -21.86 9.77 -0.86
C ARG A 87 -21.59 10.52 -2.15
N SER A 88 -20.32 10.58 -2.57
CA SER A 88 -20.00 11.01 -3.93
C SER A 88 -20.70 10.06 -4.92
N THR A 89 -21.66 10.58 -5.69
CA THR A 89 -22.49 9.76 -6.60
C THR A 89 -21.70 9.22 -7.79
N ASN A 90 -20.48 9.72 -8.04
CA ASN A 90 -19.61 9.31 -9.14
C ASN A 90 -18.18 8.95 -8.68
N TRP A 91 -18.04 8.23 -7.56
CA TRP A 91 -16.71 7.86 -7.05
C TRP A 91 -15.99 6.82 -7.92
N ALA A 92 -16.71 5.99 -8.69
CA ALA A 92 -16.16 4.91 -9.50
C ALA A 92 -15.29 5.41 -10.68
N GLU A 93 -15.54 6.63 -11.16
CA GLU A 93 -14.81 7.27 -12.27
C GLU A 93 -13.69 8.20 -11.79
N LEU A 94 -13.49 8.37 -10.47
CA LEU A 94 -12.40 9.20 -9.96
C LEU A 94 -11.05 8.57 -10.32
N GLN A 95 -10.21 9.36 -10.98
CA GLN A 95 -8.79 9.04 -11.11
C GLN A 95 -8.07 9.22 -9.77
N LEU A 96 -6.94 8.52 -9.58
CA LEU A 96 -6.21 8.42 -8.31
C LEU A 96 -5.81 9.76 -7.68
N LEU A 97 -5.70 10.83 -8.49
CA LEU A 97 -5.23 12.13 -8.04
C LEU A 97 -6.38 13.14 -8.02
N PRO A 98 -6.61 13.87 -6.90
CA PRO A 98 -5.63 14.22 -5.86
C PRO A 98 -5.87 13.61 -4.46
N GLN A 99 -6.79 12.66 -4.28
CA GLN A 99 -7.31 12.30 -2.95
C GLN A 99 -6.61 11.10 -2.26
N ILE A 100 -5.85 10.28 -2.98
CA ILE A 100 -5.33 8.98 -2.48
C ILE A 100 -3.79 8.89 -2.52
N ARG A 101 -3.11 9.96 -2.96
CA ARG A 101 -1.65 9.98 -3.03
C ARG A 101 -1.05 10.50 -1.73
N ARG A 102 -0.43 9.60 -0.96
CA ARG A 102 0.56 10.01 0.03
C ARG A 102 1.90 10.27 -0.68
N PRO A 103 2.49 11.47 -0.54
CA PRO A 103 3.81 11.73 -1.12
C PRO A 103 4.85 10.79 -0.51
N LEU A 104 5.85 10.43 -1.31
CA LEU A 104 7.04 9.72 -0.86
C LEU A 104 7.86 10.58 0.10
#